data_AF-A0A937QHF5-F1
#
_entry.id   AF-A0A937QHF5-F1
#
_cell.length_a   1.000
_cell.length_b   1.000
_cell.length_c   1.000
_cell.angle_alpha   90.00
_cell.angle_beta   90.00
_cell.angle_gamma   90.00
#
_symmetry.space_group_name_H-M   'P 1'
#
loop_
_entity.id
_entity.type
_entity.pdbx_description
1 polymer ?
#
loop_
_entity_poly.entity_id
_entity_poly.type
_entity_poly.pdbx_seq_one_letter_code
_entity_poly.pdbx_strand_id
1 'polypeptide(L)'
;MSAFDKISVRQISTLSEVLSESTLLKRELIESKYLRNATHFQETFEFLQDLNLVEERAGQIILRGNYREFLGNFRNTQRPAQLVREFILSSFLNRATPYTGYLVDFLSNFCWTGDRQEFTPTVHERLKYSGLRNFLIDLEFLHVDPEENRYTVVAEYPLICSELQQKRELSSEDFAQILERKEQIGKTAEKAILEYERRRLSELPGIVDRIEHTSVSDVTAGYDIRSFEDKLDENGNVVPRLIEVKAVSFWCYRFHWTRNEIEKSKLHGQRYHLYLLPVVGIDKFNIERLKVVKDPYKAVFRNRNEWTCSYETLSFSQSEAPK
;
A
#
# COMPACT_ATOMS: atom_id res chain seq x y z
N MET A 1 -2.09 -30.33 3.11
CA MET A 1 -0.98 -29.60 2.47
C MET A 1 -1.42 -28.16 2.33
N SER A 2 -0.60 -27.23 2.77
CA SER A 2 -0.87 -25.79 2.67
C SER A 2 -0.71 -25.35 1.22
N ALA A 3 -1.53 -24.40 0.76
CA ALA A 3 -1.40 -23.82 -0.59
C ALA A 3 -0.01 -23.22 -0.84
N PHE A 4 0.69 -22.84 0.24
CA PHE A 4 2.00 -22.20 0.21
C PHE A 4 3.19 -23.16 0.20
N ASP A 5 2.98 -24.47 0.40
CA ASP A 5 4.08 -25.45 0.51
C ASP A 5 4.93 -25.54 -0.78
N LYS A 6 4.38 -25.09 -1.91
CA LYS A 6 4.98 -25.17 -3.24
C LYS A 6 5.15 -23.81 -3.91
N ILE A 7 5.10 -22.73 -3.12
CA ILE A 7 5.21 -21.34 -3.59
C ILE A 7 6.41 -20.69 -2.91
N SER A 8 7.22 -19.98 -3.70
CA SER A 8 8.39 -19.23 -3.25
C SER A 8 8.62 -18.02 -4.14
N VAL A 9 9.36 -17.04 -3.63
CA VAL A 9 9.84 -15.86 -4.38
C VAL A 9 10.62 -16.29 -5.61
N ARG A 10 11.42 -17.36 -5.51
CA ARG A 10 12.14 -17.92 -6.66
C ARG A 10 11.18 -18.35 -7.77
N GLN A 11 10.17 -19.14 -7.45
CA GLN A 11 9.19 -19.61 -8.44
C GLN A 11 8.42 -18.45 -9.07
N ILE A 12 7.95 -17.51 -8.24
CA ILE A 12 7.23 -16.34 -8.74
C ILE A 12 8.15 -15.47 -9.62
N SER A 13 9.42 -15.32 -9.24
CA SER A 13 10.42 -14.59 -10.03
C SER A 13 10.67 -15.27 -11.37
N THR A 14 10.84 -16.60 -11.41
CA THR A 14 11.01 -17.35 -12.67
C THR A 14 9.78 -17.23 -13.57
N LEU A 15 8.58 -17.32 -13.03
CA LEU A 15 7.35 -17.13 -13.82
C LEU A 15 7.24 -15.70 -14.34
N SER A 16 7.55 -14.71 -13.50
CA SER A 16 7.56 -13.29 -13.87
C SER A 16 8.57 -13.01 -15.00
N GLU A 17 9.76 -13.59 -14.91
CA GLU A 17 10.79 -13.51 -15.95
C GLU A 17 10.27 -14.09 -17.28
N VAL A 18 9.78 -15.33 -17.27
CA VAL A 18 9.25 -15.99 -18.48
C VAL A 18 8.09 -15.23 -19.10
N LEU A 19 7.16 -14.72 -18.28
CA LEU A 19 6.04 -13.89 -18.75
C LEU A 19 6.53 -12.55 -19.30
N SER A 20 7.56 -11.97 -18.68
CA SER A 20 8.15 -10.72 -19.14
C SER A 20 8.89 -10.91 -20.46
N GLU A 21 9.54 -12.03 -20.73
CA GLU A 21 10.34 -12.20 -21.95
C GLU A 21 9.55 -12.75 -23.14
N SER A 22 8.36 -13.30 -22.88
CA SER A 22 7.57 -13.98 -23.91
C SER A 22 6.72 -13.00 -24.72
N THR A 23 6.88 -13.04 -26.04
CA THR A 23 6.05 -12.30 -26.99
C THR A 23 4.65 -12.90 -27.16
N LEU A 24 4.53 -14.22 -26.94
CA LEU A 24 3.28 -14.97 -27.03
C LEU A 24 2.96 -15.61 -25.68
N LEU A 25 1.83 -15.23 -25.08
CA LEU A 25 1.41 -15.69 -23.75
C LEU A 25 0.45 -16.89 -23.83
N LYS A 26 0.83 -17.93 -24.57
CA LYS A 26 0.09 -19.22 -24.56
C LYS A 26 0.50 -20.02 -23.33
N ARG A 27 -0.47 -20.57 -22.58
CA ARG A 27 -0.23 -21.27 -21.31
C ARG A 27 0.80 -22.38 -21.43
N GLU A 28 0.61 -23.31 -22.37
CA GLU A 28 1.52 -24.45 -22.60
C GLU A 28 2.97 -24.00 -22.90
N LEU A 29 3.13 -22.92 -23.66
CA LEU A 29 4.44 -22.37 -23.99
C LEU A 29 5.13 -21.77 -22.75
N ILE A 30 4.38 -21.01 -21.97
CA ILE A 30 4.88 -20.40 -20.73
C ILE A 30 5.24 -21.47 -19.72
N GLU A 31 4.39 -22.49 -19.54
CA GLU A 31 4.65 -23.64 -18.69
C GLU A 31 5.92 -24.38 -19.10
N SER A 32 6.07 -24.70 -20.39
CA SER A 32 7.27 -25.38 -20.91
C SER A 32 8.55 -24.57 -20.68
N LYS A 33 8.51 -23.25 -20.80
CA LYS A 33 9.66 -22.38 -20.51
C LYS A 33 9.95 -22.31 -19.02
N TYR A 34 8.92 -22.16 -18.19
CA TYR A 34 9.02 -22.09 -16.74
C TYR A 34 9.67 -23.36 -16.15
N LEU A 35 9.21 -24.53 -16.60
CA LEU A 35 9.66 -25.83 -16.09
C LEU A 35 11.13 -26.15 -16.40
N ARG A 36 11.82 -25.32 -17.20
CA ARG A 36 13.27 -25.43 -17.41
C ARG A 36 14.08 -24.95 -16.21
N ASN A 37 13.55 -24.01 -15.43
CA ASN A 37 14.28 -23.29 -14.39
C ASN A 37 13.64 -23.39 -12.99
N ALA A 38 12.38 -23.83 -12.91
CA ALA A 38 11.62 -23.97 -11.69
C ALA A 38 10.62 -25.14 -11.74
N THR A 39 10.03 -25.47 -10.60
CA THR A 39 9.01 -26.53 -10.45
C THR A 39 7.67 -25.94 -9.98
N HIS A 40 6.61 -26.74 -9.96
CA HIS A 40 5.28 -26.36 -9.46
C HIS A 40 4.67 -25.16 -10.21
N PHE A 41 4.66 -25.26 -11.56
CA PHE A 41 4.05 -24.23 -12.42
C PHE A 41 2.59 -24.00 -12.04
N GLN A 42 1.83 -25.09 -11.87
CA GLN A 42 0.41 -25.04 -11.60
C GLN A 42 0.10 -24.22 -10.35
N GLU A 43 0.76 -24.55 -9.24
CA GLU A 43 0.56 -23.89 -7.95
C GLU A 43 1.02 -22.43 -7.99
N THR A 44 2.12 -22.14 -8.68
CA THR A 44 2.61 -20.76 -8.84
C THR A 44 1.65 -19.92 -9.69
N PHE A 45 1.11 -20.49 -10.78
CA PHE A 45 0.18 -19.80 -11.67
C PHE A 45 -1.18 -19.57 -10.98
N GLU A 46 -1.73 -20.58 -10.32
CA GLU A 46 -2.97 -20.48 -9.54
C GLU A 46 -2.84 -19.42 -8.44
N PHE A 47 -1.71 -19.37 -7.73
CA PHE A 47 -1.45 -18.31 -6.76
C PHE A 47 -1.53 -16.91 -7.37
N LEU A 48 -0.91 -16.68 -8.54
CA LEU A 48 -1.02 -15.39 -9.22
C LEU A 48 -2.45 -15.10 -9.73
N GLN A 49 -3.24 -16.13 -10.05
CA GLN A 49 -4.66 -15.97 -10.37
C GLN A 49 -5.47 -15.55 -9.15
N ASP A 50 -5.22 -16.16 -7.99
CA ASP A 50 -5.88 -15.85 -6.72
C ASP A 50 -5.54 -14.43 -6.21
N LEU A 51 -4.35 -13.92 -6.55
CA LEU A 51 -3.98 -12.52 -6.35
C LEU A 51 -4.59 -11.57 -7.40
N ASN A 52 -5.34 -12.10 -8.36
CA ASN A 52 -5.89 -11.39 -9.51
C ASN A 52 -4.81 -10.58 -10.26
N LEU A 53 -3.68 -11.24 -10.55
CA LEU A 53 -2.56 -10.68 -11.32
C LEU A 53 -2.53 -11.23 -12.75
N VAL A 54 -2.97 -12.47 -12.92
CA VAL A 54 -3.12 -13.14 -14.20
C VAL A 54 -4.49 -13.79 -14.31
N GLU A 55 -4.94 -14.01 -15.53
CA GLU A 55 -6.15 -14.76 -15.85
C GLU A 55 -5.85 -15.67 -17.04
N GLU A 56 -6.49 -16.84 -17.13
CA GLU A 56 -6.45 -17.64 -18.35
C GLU A 56 -7.79 -17.55 -19.09
N ARG A 57 -7.73 -17.31 -20.40
CA ARG A 57 -8.88 -17.45 -21.30
C ARG A 57 -8.47 -18.19 -22.56
N ALA A 58 -9.17 -19.29 -22.87
CA ALA A 58 -8.98 -20.08 -24.08
C ALA A 58 -7.48 -20.45 -24.33
N GLY A 59 -6.77 -20.90 -23.29
CA GLY A 59 -5.35 -21.29 -23.38
C GLY A 59 -4.36 -20.12 -23.45
N GLN A 60 -4.82 -18.87 -23.32
CA GLN A 60 -3.97 -17.68 -23.25
C GLN A 60 -3.95 -17.06 -21.86
N ILE A 61 -2.76 -16.65 -21.44
CA ILE A 61 -2.53 -15.90 -20.19
C ILE A 61 -2.73 -14.42 -20.47
N ILE A 62 -3.62 -13.81 -19.71
CA ILE A 62 -3.94 -12.38 -19.73
C ILE A 62 -3.34 -11.74 -18.48
N LEU A 63 -2.45 -10.77 -18.69
CA LEU A 63 -1.84 -9.98 -17.60
C LEU A 63 -2.75 -8.83 -17.20
N ARG A 64 -3.03 -8.69 -15.89
CA ARG A 64 -3.73 -7.53 -15.33
C ARG A 64 -2.84 -6.27 -15.35
N GLY A 65 -3.45 -5.09 -15.31
CA GLY A 65 -2.75 -3.81 -15.49
C GLY A 65 -1.59 -3.59 -14.52
N ASN A 66 -1.83 -3.81 -13.23
CA ASN A 66 -0.82 -3.69 -12.17
C ASN A 66 0.34 -4.69 -12.36
N TYR A 67 0.05 -5.93 -12.75
CA TYR A 67 1.08 -6.92 -12.99
C TYR A 67 1.88 -6.62 -14.26
N ARG A 68 1.24 -6.09 -15.31
CA ARG A 68 1.93 -5.64 -16.53
C ARG A 68 2.91 -4.50 -16.25
N GLU A 69 2.50 -3.52 -15.43
CA GLU A 69 3.39 -2.43 -15.00
C GLU A 69 4.57 -2.99 -14.20
N PHE A 70 4.31 -3.89 -13.24
CA PHE A 70 5.35 -4.59 -12.50
C PHE A 70 6.34 -5.31 -13.41
N LEU A 71 5.87 -6.09 -14.39
CA LEU A 71 6.74 -6.80 -15.33
C LEU A 71 7.57 -5.85 -16.20
N GLY A 72 7.05 -4.67 -16.52
CA GLY A 72 7.81 -3.62 -17.21
C GLY A 72 9.01 -3.13 -16.38
N ASN A 73 8.82 -2.93 -15.07
CA ASN A 73 9.89 -2.57 -14.13
C ASN A 73 10.84 -3.74 -13.86
N PHE A 74 10.31 -4.96 -13.82
CA PHE A 74 11.07 -6.19 -13.58
C PHE A 74 12.17 -6.41 -14.63
N ARG A 75 11.92 -6.09 -15.90
CA ARG A 75 12.94 -6.23 -16.96
C ARG A 75 14.17 -5.34 -16.77
N ASN A 76 14.04 -4.24 -16.03
CA ASN A 76 15.06 -3.20 -15.93
C ASN A 76 15.75 -3.16 -14.56
N THR A 77 15.33 -3.98 -13.60
CA THR A 77 15.88 -3.95 -12.25
C THR A 77 17.16 -4.78 -12.13
N GLN A 78 18.11 -4.28 -11.33
CA GLN A 78 19.28 -5.05 -10.91
C GLN A 78 18.98 -5.98 -9.73
N ARG A 79 17.78 -5.90 -9.14
CA ARG A 79 17.36 -6.67 -7.97
C ARG A 79 15.97 -7.28 -8.18
N PRO A 80 15.82 -8.28 -9.08
CA PRO A 80 14.53 -8.86 -9.43
C PRO A 80 13.82 -9.53 -8.25
N ALA A 81 14.56 -10.24 -7.40
CA ALA A 81 13.99 -10.90 -6.22
C ALA A 81 13.38 -9.89 -5.23
N GLN A 82 14.09 -8.79 -4.95
CA GLN A 82 13.58 -7.73 -4.05
C GLN A 82 12.29 -7.12 -4.62
N LEU A 83 12.28 -6.81 -5.92
CA LEU A 83 11.09 -6.26 -6.57
C LEU A 83 9.89 -7.22 -6.49
N VAL A 84 10.11 -8.53 -6.69
CA VAL A 84 9.09 -9.57 -6.54
C VAL A 84 8.56 -9.60 -5.11
N ARG A 85 9.43 -9.59 -4.09
CA ARG A 85 9.01 -9.60 -2.68
C ARG A 85 8.07 -8.47 -2.37
N GLU A 86 8.51 -7.25 -2.65
CA GLU A 86 7.75 -6.04 -2.34
C GLU A 86 6.40 -6.01 -3.09
N PHE A 87 6.39 -6.37 -4.38
CA PHE A 87 5.17 -6.41 -5.19
C PHE A 87 4.19 -7.51 -4.77
N ILE A 88 4.69 -8.72 -4.50
CA ILE A 88 3.83 -9.84 -4.08
C ILE A 88 3.30 -9.62 -2.68
N LEU A 89 4.15 -9.17 -1.75
CA LEU A 89 3.74 -8.85 -0.39
C LEU A 89 2.61 -7.81 -0.40
N SER A 90 2.77 -6.73 -1.16
CA SER A 90 1.71 -5.73 -1.26
C SER A 90 0.44 -6.23 -1.94
N SER A 91 0.55 -7.10 -2.94
CA SER A 91 -0.62 -7.71 -3.60
C SER A 91 -1.34 -8.68 -2.66
N PHE A 92 -0.59 -9.40 -1.84
CA PHE A 92 -1.08 -10.39 -0.88
C PHE A 92 -1.77 -9.75 0.32
N LEU A 93 -1.22 -8.65 0.86
CA LEU A 93 -1.75 -7.99 2.04
C LEU A 93 -2.88 -6.99 1.74
N ASN A 94 -2.86 -6.31 0.58
CA ASN A 94 -3.76 -5.18 0.34
C ASN A 94 -5.07 -5.52 -0.37
N ARG A 95 -5.32 -6.79 -0.73
CA ARG A 95 -6.56 -7.18 -1.42
C ARG A 95 -7.25 -8.31 -0.68
N ALA A 96 -8.58 -8.35 -0.80
CA ALA A 96 -9.32 -9.55 -0.44
C ALA A 96 -8.91 -10.65 -1.42
N THR A 97 -8.19 -11.63 -0.91
CA THR A 97 -7.78 -12.84 -1.63
C THR A 97 -8.44 -14.05 -0.96
N PRO A 98 -8.48 -15.21 -1.61
CA PRO A 98 -8.90 -16.46 -0.96
C PRO A 98 -8.09 -16.77 0.32
N TYR A 99 -6.88 -16.21 0.43
CA TYR A 99 -5.97 -16.42 1.56
C TYR A 99 -6.17 -15.45 2.73
N THR A 100 -6.96 -14.37 2.56
CA THR A 100 -7.10 -13.33 3.59
C THR A 100 -7.54 -13.89 4.94
N GLY A 101 -8.48 -14.84 4.97
CA GLY A 101 -8.93 -15.45 6.23
C GLY A 101 -7.81 -16.20 6.96
N TYR A 102 -7.02 -16.99 6.23
CA TYR A 102 -5.90 -17.76 6.79
C TYR A 102 -4.74 -16.86 7.22
N LEU A 103 -4.47 -15.80 6.46
CA LEU A 103 -3.50 -14.77 6.83
C LEU A 103 -3.90 -14.06 8.13
N VAL A 104 -5.16 -13.64 8.25
CA VAL A 104 -5.67 -12.96 9.45
C VAL A 104 -5.60 -13.90 10.67
N ASP A 105 -5.98 -15.18 10.51
CA ASP A 105 -5.87 -16.20 11.57
C ASP A 105 -4.42 -16.44 12.02
N PHE A 106 -3.45 -16.33 11.11
CA PHE A 106 -2.03 -16.40 11.47
C PHE A 106 -1.54 -15.14 12.18
N LEU A 107 -1.83 -13.95 11.63
CA LEU A 107 -1.38 -12.67 12.17
C LEU A 107 -2.04 -12.31 13.50
N SER A 108 -3.21 -12.87 13.82
CA SER A 108 -3.87 -12.64 15.11
C SER A 108 -3.11 -13.25 16.30
N ASN A 109 -2.12 -14.11 16.05
CA ASN A 109 -1.29 -14.67 17.13
C ASN A 109 -0.10 -13.77 17.50
N PHE A 110 0.10 -12.66 16.78
CA PHE A 110 1.17 -11.70 17.07
C PHE A 110 0.70 -10.66 18.09
N CYS A 111 1.51 -10.44 19.13
CA CYS A 111 1.32 -9.40 20.14
C CYS A 111 2.44 -8.36 20.06
N TRP A 112 2.18 -7.17 20.60
CA TRP A 112 3.21 -6.14 20.72
C TRP A 112 4.11 -6.41 21.92
N THR A 113 5.42 -6.45 21.67
CA THR A 113 6.47 -6.45 22.70
C THR A 113 7.38 -5.26 22.43
N GLY A 114 7.14 -4.13 23.12
CA GLY A 114 7.86 -2.88 22.88
C GLY A 114 7.56 -2.29 21.49
N ASP A 115 8.58 -2.17 20.64
CA ASP A 115 8.47 -1.60 19.30
C ASP A 115 8.12 -2.63 18.21
N ARG A 116 8.11 -3.93 18.56
CA ARG A 116 7.99 -5.06 17.63
C ARG A 116 6.72 -5.86 17.84
N GLN A 117 6.20 -6.44 16.76
CA GLN A 117 5.17 -7.48 16.83
C GLN A 117 5.81 -8.85 16.82
N GLU A 118 5.49 -9.66 17.81
CA GLU A 118 6.10 -10.96 18.05
C GLU A 118 5.06 -12.06 18.23
N PHE A 119 5.41 -13.27 17.81
CA PHE A 119 4.60 -14.47 18.02
C PHE A 119 5.49 -15.66 18.35
N THR A 120 5.27 -16.29 19.50
CA THR A 120 5.95 -17.53 19.90
C THR A 120 4.98 -18.72 19.76
N PRO A 121 4.99 -19.43 18.61
CA PRO A 121 4.07 -20.54 18.34
C PRO A 121 4.35 -21.80 19.15
N THR A 122 3.28 -22.49 19.51
CA THR A 122 3.30 -23.89 19.94
C THR A 122 3.71 -24.82 18.79
N VAL A 123 4.07 -26.07 19.10
CA VAL A 123 4.39 -27.09 18.09
C VAL A 123 3.26 -27.26 17.07
N HIS A 124 2.01 -27.27 17.55
CA HIS A 124 0.83 -27.43 16.70
C HIS A 124 0.67 -26.25 15.73
N GLU A 125 0.82 -25.01 16.22
CA GLU A 125 0.74 -23.80 15.39
C GLU A 125 1.88 -23.74 14.37
N ARG A 126 3.10 -24.17 14.73
CA ARG A 126 4.22 -24.25 13.77
C ARG A 126 3.93 -25.19 12.61
N LEU A 127 3.24 -26.29 12.86
CA LEU A 127 2.82 -27.23 11.82
C LEU A 127 1.62 -26.70 11.02
N LYS A 128 0.63 -26.11 11.70
CA LYS A 128 -0.56 -25.52 11.08
C LYS A 128 -0.20 -24.41 10.09
N TYR A 129 0.77 -23.57 10.42
CA TYR A 129 1.12 -22.38 9.64
C TYR A 129 2.41 -22.53 8.82
N SER A 130 2.99 -23.74 8.73
CA SER A 130 4.33 -23.95 8.15
C SER A 130 4.50 -23.34 6.75
N GLY A 131 3.59 -23.64 5.82
CA GLY A 131 3.64 -23.12 4.45
C GLY A 131 3.55 -21.59 4.39
N LEU A 132 2.53 -21.00 5.03
CA LEU A 132 2.33 -19.54 5.03
C LEU A 132 3.50 -18.83 5.72
N ARG A 133 3.94 -19.34 6.88
CA ARG A 133 5.09 -18.81 7.60
C ARG A 133 6.34 -18.81 6.73
N ASN A 134 6.66 -19.95 6.10
CA ASN A 134 7.84 -20.07 5.26
C ASN A 134 7.78 -19.10 4.08
N PHE A 135 6.60 -18.93 3.48
CA PHE A 135 6.39 -17.98 2.40
C PHE A 135 6.54 -16.53 2.86
N LEU A 136 6.01 -16.16 4.03
CA LEU A 136 6.19 -14.82 4.61
C LEU A 136 7.64 -14.53 5.02
N ILE A 137 8.40 -15.55 5.43
CA ILE A 137 9.85 -15.43 5.65
C ILE A 137 10.57 -15.21 4.31
N ASP A 138 10.22 -15.95 3.27
CA ASP A 138 10.82 -15.80 1.92
C ASP A 138 10.51 -14.42 1.31
N LEU A 139 9.33 -13.88 1.61
CA LEU A 139 8.94 -12.50 1.30
C LEU A 139 9.63 -11.43 2.15
N GLU A 140 10.49 -11.81 3.11
CA GLU A 140 11.15 -10.91 4.06
C GLU A 140 10.16 -10.08 4.90
N PHE A 141 8.97 -10.62 5.15
CA PHE A 141 7.96 -10.03 6.03
C PHE A 141 8.13 -10.46 7.49
N LEU A 142 8.65 -11.68 7.71
CA LEU A 142 8.94 -12.23 9.04
C LEU A 142 10.43 -12.53 9.20
N HIS A 143 10.95 -12.24 10.39
CA HIS A 143 12.18 -12.84 10.89
C HIS A 143 11.86 -13.94 11.90
N VAL A 144 12.69 -14.98 11.91
CA VAL A 144 12.65 -16.04 12.92
C VAL A 144 13.85 -15.90 13.84
N ASP A 145 13.58 -15.90 15.13
CA ASP A 145 14.57 -16.13 16.17
C ASP A 145 14.64 -17.65 16.43
N PRO A 146 15.71 -18.33 15.99
CA PRO A 146 15.82 -19.78 16.11
C PRO A 146 16.03 -20.26 17.55
N GLU A 147 16.51 -19.41 18.45
CA GLU A 147 16.78 -19.79 19.85
C GLU A 147 15.46 -19.82 20.63
N GLU A 148 14.63 -18.81 20.42
CA GLU A 148 13.38 -18.61 21.16
C GLU A 148 12.14 -19.13 20.39
N ASN A 149 12.34 -19.69 19.19
CA ASN A 149 11.28 -20.05 18.24
C ASN A 149 10.26 -18.92 18.02
N ARG A 150 10.72 -17.66 18.06
CA ARG A 150 9.87 -16.47 17.99
C ARG A 150 9.85 -15.93 16.57
N TYR A 151 8.69 -15.50 16.11
CA TYR A 151 8.54 -14.78 14.84
C TYR A 151 8.35 -13.30 15.11
N THR A 152 9.02 -12.46 14.33
CA THR A 152 8.93 -11.00 14.44
C THR A 152 8.59 -10.41 13.09
N VAL A 153 7.62 -9.49 13.06
CA VAL A 153 7.27 -8.74 11.85
C VAL A 153 8.36 -7.71 11.56
N VAL A 154 8.83 -7.64 10.31
CA VAL A 154 9.83 -6.65 9.91
C VAL A 154 9.29 -5.23 10.09
N ALA A 155 10.12 -4.36 10.66
CA ALA A 155 9.76 -3.05 11.19
C ALA A 155 9.16 -2.08 10.16
N GLU A 156 9.25 -2.39 8.86
CA GLU A 156 8.71 -1.61 7.74
C GLU A 156 7.22 -1.88 7.45
N TYR A 157 6.65 -2.96 7.98
CA TYR A 157 5.27 -3.38 7.73
C TYR A 157 4.27 -3.44 8.91
N PRO A 158 4.53 -2.93 10.14
CA PRO A 158 3.58 -3.09 11.24
C PRO A 158 2.20 -2.44 11.04
N LEU A 159 2.10 -1.41 10.19
CA LEU A 159 0.81 -0.76 9.90
C LEU A 159 -0.12 -1.68 9.08
N ILE A 160 0.46 -2.46 8.18
CA ILE A 160 -0.32 -3.39 7.35
C ILE A 160 -0.77 -4.59 8.18
N CYS A 161 0.10 -5.09 9.07
CA CYS A 161 -0.29 -6.09 10.07
C CYS A 161 -1.47 -5.63 10.91
N SER A 162 -1.36 -4.43 11.48
CA SER A 162 -2.40 -3.88 12.35
C SER A 162 -3.72 -3.62 11.64
N GLU A 163 -3.69 -3.14 10.39
CA GLU A 163 -4.89 -3.02 9.55
C GLU A 163 -5.57 -4.36 9.27
N LEU A 164 -4.79 -5.43 9.09
CA LEU A 164 -5.34 -6.78 8.89
C LEU A 164 -5.88 -7.39 10.19
N GLN A 165 -5.30 -7.05 11.34
CA GLN A 165 -5.74 -7.48 12.67
C GLN A 165 -7.05 -6.78 13.12
N GLN A 166 -7.39 -5.60 12.57
CA GLN A 166 -8.63 -4.85 12.90
C GLN A 166 -9.94 -5.63 12.66
N LYS A 167 -9.91 -6.83 12.06
CA LYS A 167 -11.10 -7.67 11.84
C LYS A 167 -11.53 -8.55 13.03
N ARG A 168 -10.80 -8.60 14.15
CA ARG A 168 -11.28 -9.17 15.43
C ARG A 168 -10.67 -8.46 16.64
N GLU A 169 -11.37 -8.57 17.78
CA GLU A 169 -11.15 -7.89 19.07
C GLU A 169 -9.69 -7.49 19.36
N LEU A 170 -9.30 -6.30 18.89
CA LEU A 170 -8.10 -5.62 19.34
C LEU A 170 -8.32 -5.20 20.79
N SER A 171 -7.33 -5.38 21.65
CA SER A 171 -7.36 -4.73 22.95
C SER A 171 -7.40 -3.21 22.75
N SER A 172 -8.01 -2.47 23.67
CA SER A 172 -8.04 -1.01 23.61
C SER A 172 -6.64 -0.41 23.55
N GLU A 173 -5.65 -1.07 24.16
CA GLU A 173 -4.26 -0.64 24.20
C GLU A 173 -3.55 -0.86 22.85
N ASP A 174 -3.73 -2.03 22.22
CA ASP A 174 -3.18 -2.29 20.88
C ASP A 174 -3.78 -1.33 19.85
N PHE A 175 -5.09 -1.08 19.92
CA PHE A 175 -5.76 -0.14 19.01
C PHE A 175 -5.23 1.29 19.16
N ALA A 176 -4.98 1.73 20.40
CA ALA A 176 -4.40 3.05 20.67
C ALA A 176 -2.98 3.18 20.08
N GLN A 177 -2.12 2.17 20.26
CA GLN A 177 -0.77 2.18 19.69
C GLN A 177 -0.77 2.22 18.16
N ILE A 178 -1.71 1.51 17.52
CA ILE A 178 -1.87 1.53 16.06
C ILE A 178 -2.25 2.93 15.58
N LEU A 179 -3.20 3.57 16.28
CA LEU A 179 -3.65 4.91 15.94
C LEU A 179 -2.52 5.93 16.09
N GLU A 180 -1.75 5.84 17.18
CA GLU A 180 -0.59 6.70 17.44
C GLU A 180 0.47 6.56 16.34
N ARG A 181 0.80 5.34 15.91
CA ARG A 181 1.76 5.12 14.82
C ARG A 181 1.25 5.66 13.48
N LYS A 182 -0.04 5.48 13.18
CA LYS A 182 -0.66 6.05 11.97
C LYS A 182 -0.58 7.57 11.97
N GLU A 183 -0.88 8.19 13.11
CA GLU A 183 -0.79 9.63 13.29
C GLU A 183 0.66 10.13 13.15
N GLN A 184 1.62 9.43 13.75
CA GLN A 184 3.03 9.77 13.65
C GLN A 184 3.52 9.75 12.20
N ILE A 185 3.16 8.72 11.43
CA ILE A 185 3.56 8.61 10.02
C ILE A 185 2.88 9.66 9.15
N GLY A 186 1.62 9.99 9.43
CA GLY A 186 0.94 11.12 8.79
C GLY A 186 1.74 12.41 8.98
N LYS A 187 2.09 12.73 10.24
CA LYS A 187 2.89 13.92 10.57
C LYS A 187 4.27 13.92 9.92
N THR A 188 4.97 12.79 9.88
CA THR A 188 6.28 12.71 9.20
C THR A 188 6.12 12.88 7.69
N ALA A 189 5.07 12.33 7.08
CA ALA A 189 4.78 12.49 5.65
C ALA A 189 4.47 13.95 5.29
N GLU A 190 3.66 14.63 6.11
CA GLU A 190 3.37 16.05 5.93
C GLU A 190 4.66 16.90 5.96
N LYS A 191 5.55 16.65 6.92
CA LYS A 191 6.87 17.32 6.98
C LYS A 191 7.71 17.06 5.73
N ALA A 192 7.75 15.82 5.25
CA ALA A 192 8.49 15.47 4.04
C ALA A 192 7.93 16.22 2.80
N ILE A 193 6.61 16.35 2.68
CA ILE A 193 5.98 17.13 1.61
C ILE A 193 6.24 18.63 1.76
N LEU A 194 6.24 19.16 2.99
CA LEU A 194 6.55 20.55 3.24
C LEU A 194 7.97 20.91 2.74
N GLU A 195 8.96 20.04 3.01
CA GLU A 195 10.31 20.20 2.49
C GLU A 195 10.37 20.07 0.97
N TYR A 196 9.64 19.10 0.39
CA TYR A 196 9.53 18.95 -1.06
C TYR A 196 8.98 20.21 -1.74
N GLU A 197 7.92 20.81 -1.18
CA GLU A 197 7.30 22.03 -1.71
C GLU A 197 8.22 23.25 -1.58
N ARG A 198 8.97 23.38 -0.46
CA ARG A 198 9.99 24.42 -0.30
C ARG A 198 11.09 24.30 -1.36
N ARG A 199 11.55 23.08 -1.67
CA ARG A 199 12.51 22.84 -2.74
C ARG A 199 11.93 23.17 -4.11
N ARG A 200 10.68 22.75 -4.38
CA ARG A 200 9.98 23.03 -5.63
C ARG A 200 9.87 24.53 -5.93
N LEU A 201 9.68 25.34 -4.89
CA LEU A 201 9.53 26.80 -5.02
C LEU A 201 10.81 27.58 -4.70
N SER A 202 11.96 26.91 -4.55
CA SER A 202 13.21 27.54 -4.09
C SER A 202 13.72 28.71 -4.93
N GLU A 203 13.37 28.75 -6.22
CA GLU A 203 13.69 29.87 -7.12
C GLU A 203 12.80 31.12 -6.89
N LEU A 204 11.78 31.02 -6.02
CA LEU A 204 10.81 32.05 -5.69
C LEU A 204 10.82 32.34 -4.16
N PRO A 205 11.90 32.92 -3.61
CA PRO A 205 12.14 33.00 -2.16
C PRO A 205 11.00 33.68 -1.39
N GLY A 206 10.40 34.75 -1.93
CA GLY A 206 9.26 35.43 -1.29
C GLY A 206 7.95 34.62 -1.22
N ILE A 207 7.87 33.51 -1.95
CA ILE A 207 6.74 32.58 -1.93
C ILE A 207 7.03 31.39 -1.00
N VAL A 208 8.28 30.92 -0.95
CA VAL A 208 8.72 29.82 -0.07
C VAL A 208 8.41 30.12 1.39
N ASP A 209 8.68 31.35 1.83
CA ASP A 209 8.45 31.78 3.22
C ASP A 209 6.96 31.84 3.60
N ARG A 210 6.07 31.80 2.61
CA ARG A 210 4.60 31.83 2.80
C ARG A 210 3.99 30.43 2.84
N ILE A 211 4.77 29.37 2.64
CA ILE A 211 4.27 27.99 2.71
C ILE A 211 3.95 27.65 4.16
N GLU A 212 2.72 27.22 4.41
CA GLU A 212 2.19 26.99 5.75
C GLU A 212 1.82 25.51 5.94
N HIS A 213 2.24 24.94 7.08
CA HIS A 213 1.79 23.64 7.54
C HIS A 213 0.46 23.83 8.29
N THR A 214 -0.63 23.90 7.53
CA THR A 214 -1.96 24.29 8.00
C THR A 214 -2.56 23.30 9.00
N SER A 215 -2.30 21.99 8.89
CA SER A 215 -2.80 21.00 9.86
C SER A 215 -2.31 21.26 11.29
N VAL A 216 -1.18 21.96 11.47
CA VAL A 216 -0.64 22.34 12.79
C VAL A 216 -1.42 23.51 13.40
N SER A 217 -1.95 24.42 12.58
CA SER A 217 -2.61 25.67 13.04
C SER A 217 -4.13 25.63 12.94
N ASP A 218 -4.70 24.89 11.99
CA ASP A 218 -6.14 24.75 11.76
C ASP A 218 -6.50 23.37 11.19
N VAL A 219 -6.84 22.43 12.07
CA VAL A 219 -7.31 21.09 11.71
C VAL A 219 -8.67 21.10 10.97
N THR A 220 -9.41 22.21 10.98
CA THR A 220 -10.72 22.33 10.32
C THR A 220 -10.62 22.78 8.87
N ALA A 221 -9.43 23.24 8.44
CA ALA A 221 -9.17 23.71 7.07
C ALA A 221 -9.48 22.66 6.01
N GLY A 222 -9.30 21.37 6.35
CA GLY A 222 -9.54 20.22 5.48
C GLY A 222 -8.49 20.08 4.37
N TYR A 223 -7.26 20.48 4.66
CA TYR A 223 -6.02 20.20 3.92
C TYR A 223 -4.83 20.37 4.88
N ASP A 224 -3.69 19.75 4.59
CA ASP A 224 -2.53 19.75 5.48
C ASP A 224 -1.57 20.91 5.23
N ILE A 225 -1.33 21.26 3.96
CA ILE A 225 -0.31 22.24 3.57
C ILE A 225 -0.91 23.26 2.61
N ARG A 226 -0.66 24.54 2.87
CA ARG A 226 -0.90 25.63 1.94
C ARG A 226 0.40 26.01 1.26
N SER A 227 0.48 25.70 -0.03
CA SER A 227 1.58 26.05 -0.92
C SER A 227 1.06 26.95 -2.06
N PHE A 228 1.84 27.11 -3.12
CA PHE A 228 1.53 27.99 -4.25
C PHE A 228 1.95 27.37 -5.58
N GLU A 229 1.28 27.74 -6.67
CA GLU A 229 1.73 27.39 -8.01
C GLU A 229 3.05 28.09 -8.35
N ASP A 230 3.84 27.47 -9.23
CA ASP A 230 5.09 28.03 -9.76
C ASP A 230 4.86 29.16 -10.78
N LYS A 231 3.62 29.29 -11.26
CA LYS A 231 3.18 30.32 -12.22
C LYS A 231 2.12 31.21 -11.61
N LEU A 232 2.18 32.48 -12.00
CA LEU A 232 1.15 33.47 -11.69
C LEU A 232 -0.10 33.23 -12.55
N ASP A 233 -1.26 33.66 -12.08
CA ASP A 233 -2.47 33.70 -12.91
C ASP A 233 -2.39 34.79 -13.99
N GLU A 234 -3.42 34.85 -14.83
CA GLU A 234 -3.55 35.84 -15.91
C GLU A 234 -3.51 37.30 -15.42
N ASN A 235 -3.78 37.52 -14.12
CA ASN A 235 -3.76 38.83 -13.47
C ASN A 235 -2.45 39.08 -12.70
N GLY A 236 -1.46 38.19 -12.82
CA GLY A 236 -0.17 38.31 -12.12
C GLY A 236 -0.21 37.93 -10.64
N ASN A 237 -1.26 37.28 -10.16
CA ASN A 237 -1.38 36.89 -8.76
C ASN A 237 -0.83 35.49 -8.51
N VAL A 238 -0.26 35.30 -7.31
CA VAL A 238 0.15 33.98 -6.84
C VAL A 238 -1.09 33.12 -6.60
N VAL A 239 -1.12 31.95 -7.23
CA VAL A 239 -2.23 31.01 -7.08
C VAL A 239 -1.95 30.05 -5.92
N PRO A 240 -2.85 29.95 -4.92
CA PRO A 240 -2.66 29.01 -3.82
C PRO A 240 -2.87 27.57 -4.30
N ARG A 241 -2.02 26.68 -3.78
CA ARG A 241 -2.10 25.24 -3.91
C ARG A 241 -2.42 24.66 -2.53
N LEU A 242 -3.62 24.14 -2.36
CA LEU A 242 -4.05 23.46 -1.13
C LEU A 242 -3.71 21.99 -1.26
N ILE A 243 -2.97 21.43 -0.31
CA ILE A 243 -2.41 20.08 -0.41
C ILE A 243 -2.90 19.24 0.76
N GLU A 244 -3.55 18.13 0.41
CA GLU A 244 -3.82 17.00 1.30
C GLU A 244 -2.75 15.94 1.11
N VAL A 245 -2.12 15.47 2.18
CA VAL A 245 -1.03 14.50 2.16
C VAL A 245 -1.54 13.17 2.70
N LYS A 246 -1.35 12.08 1.95
CA LYS A 246 -1.62 10.73 2.43
C LYS A 246 -0.36 9.90 2.30
N ALA A 247 0.12 9.38 3.42
CA ALA A 247 1.09 8.31 3.45
C ALA A 247 0.42 7.04 2.91
N VAL A 248 0.98 6.44 1.86
CA VAL A 248 0.39 5.27 1.20
C VAL A 248 1.40 4.15 1.04
N SER A 249 0.91 2.92 0.89
CA SER A 249 1.77 1.82 0.45
C SER A 249 2.31 2.08 -0.95
N PHE A 250 3.59 1.77 -1.15
CA PHE A 250 4.32 1.92 -2.41
C PHE A 250 3.66 1.27 -3.63
N TRP A 251 2.82 0.26 -3.43
CA TRP A 251 2.30 -0.55 -4.54
C TRP A 251 0.80 -0.37 -4.81
N CYS A 252 -0.01 -0.06 -3.78
CA CYS A 252 -1.46 -0.07 -3.92
C CYS A 252 -2.10 1.32 -3.81
N TYR A 253 -1.38 2.33 -3.29
CA TYR A 253 -1.86 3.72 -3.17
C TYR A 253 -3.24 3.85 -2.49
N ARG A 254 -3.55 2.96 -1.54
CA ARG A 254 -4.76 3.06 -0.71
C ARG A 254 -4.58 4.14 0.35
N PHE A 255 -5.65 4.90 0.59
CA PHE A 255 -5.72 5.92 1.63
C PHE A 255 -7.17 6.10 2.12
N HIS A 256 -7.32 6.70 3.30
CA HIS A 256 -8.61 7.17 3.82
C HIS A 256 -8.78 8.64 3.52
N TRP A 257 -10.01 9.06 3.24
CA TRP A 257 -10.32 10.45 2.90
C TRP A 257 -11.55 10.89 3.68
N THR A 258 -11.39 11.91 4.52
CA THR A 258 -12.46 12.36 5.41
C THR A 258 -13.52 13.16 4.66
N ARG A 259 -14.72 13.26 5.25
CA ARG A 259 -15.80 14.04 4.65
C ARG A 259 -15.40 15.52 4.46
N ASN A 260 -14.71 16.10 5.44
CA ASN A 260 -14.27 17.49 5.35
C ASN A 260 -13.29 17.69 4.19
N GLU A 261 -12.30 16.79 4.07
CA GLU A 261 -11.32 16.83 2.97
C GLU A 261 -12.00 16.69 1.60
N ILE A 262 -12.98 15.79 1.46
CA ILE A 262 -13.74 15.60 0.21
C ILE A 262 -14.53 16.87 -0.16
N GLU A 263 -15.22 17.50 0.80
CA GLU A 263 -15.99 18.73 0.53
C GLU A 263 -15.08 19.92 0.18
N LYS A 264 -13.93 20.06 0.86
CA LYS A 264 -12.94 21.11 0.54
C LYS A 264 -12.29 20.88 -0.81
N SER A 265 -11.97 19.63 -1.14
CA SER A 265 -11.51 19.19 -2.44
C SER A 265 -12.50 19.57 -3.56
N LYS A 266 -13.80 19.31 -3.35
CA LYS A 266 -14.86 19.71 -4.28
C LYS A 266 -14.96 21.23 -4.44
N LEU A 267 -14.86 21.98 -3.33
CA LEU A 267 -14.98 23.44 -3.31
C LEU A 267 -13.83 24.13 -4.04
N HIS A 268 -12.60 23.66 -3.81
CA HIS A 268 -11.38 24.31 -4.31
C HIS A 268 -10.88 23.73 -5.65
N GLY A 269 -11.37 22.56 -6.06
CA GLY A 269 -11.18 21.98 -7.39
C GLY A 269 -9.72 21.98 -7.85
N GLN A 270 -9.42 22.75 -8.90
CA GLN A 270 -8.09 22.84 -9.51
C GLN A 270 -7.00 23.41 -8.58
N ARG A 271 -7.36 24.07 -7.49
CA ARG A 271 -6.40 24.55 -6.48
C ARG A 271 -6.12 23.49 -5.41
N TYR A 272 -6.97 22.47 -5.30
CA TYR A 272 -6.83 21.39 -4.34
C TYR A 272 -6.07 20.21 -4.96
N HIS A 273 -5.09 19.72 -4.22
CA HIS A 273 -4.20 18.66 -4.65
C HIS A 273 -4.14 17.58 -3.58
N LEU A 274 -4.11 16.33 -4.03
CA LEU A 274 -3.89 15.16 -3.18
C LEU A 274 -2.52 14.58 -3.50
N TYR A 275 -1.66 14.54 -2.51
CA TYR A 275 -0.29 14.04 -2.58
C TYR A 275 -0.27 12.66 -1.93
N LEU A 276 -0.11 11.61 -2.74
CA LEU A 276 0.02 10.24 -2.25
C LEU A 276 1.50 9.88 -2.18
N LEU A 277 2.03 9.80 -0.97
CA LEU A 277 3.46 9.62 -0.70
C LEU A 277 3.75 8.17 -0.27
N PRO A 278 4.45 7.38 -1.10
CA PRO A 278 4.87 6.03 -0.75
C PRO A 278 5.76 5.93 0.48
N VAL A 279 5.34 5.11 1.44
CA VAL A 279 6.17 4.67 2.58
C VAL A 279 7.03 3.49 2.13
N VAL A 280 8.35 3.58 2.36
CA VAL A 280 9.33 2.53 2.03
C VAL A 280 10.12 2.05 3.24
N GLY A 281 9.77 2.54 4.43
CA GLY A 281 10.33 2.11 5.71
C GLY A 281 9.85 3.02 6.84
N ILE A 282 10.33 2.80 8.06
CA ILE A 282 10.01 3.66 9.22
C ILE A 282 10.49 5.09 8.91
N ASP A 283 9.55 6.04 8.90
CA ASP A 283 9.80 7.46 8.59
C ASP A 283 10.57 7.70 7.28
N LYS A 284 10.55 6.73 6.36
CA LYS A 284 11.22 6.81 5.06
C LYS A 284 10.19 6.80 3.94
N PHE A 285 10.27 7.81 3.10
CA PHE A 285 9.35 8.01 1.98
C PHE A 285 10.08 8.02 0.65
N ASN A 286 9.42 7.53 -0.39
CA ASN A 286 9.92 7.61 -1.76
C ASN A 286 9.29 8.80 -2.49
N ILE A 287 10.00 9.93 -2.49
CA ILE A 287 9.59 11.17 -3.14
C ILE A 287 9.54 11.03 -4.67
N GLU A 288 10.40 10.19 -5.27
CA GLU A 288 10.42 9.98 -6.73
C GLU A 288 9.13 9.34 -7.25
N ARG A 289 8.44 8.58 -6.40
CA ARG A 289 7.13 7.98 -6.70
C ARG A 289 5.96 8.75 -6.10
N LEU A 290 6.16 9.97 -5.61
CA LEU A 290 5.07 10.83 -5.15
C LEU A 290 4.04 11.01 -6.27
N LYS A 291 2.79 10.57 -6.04
CA LYS A 291 1.70 10.78 -7.00
C LYS A 291 0.92 12.04 -6.60
N VAL A 292 1.05 13.08 -7.42
CA VAL A 292 0.31 14.33 -7.27
C VAL A 292 -0.96 14.28 -8.11
N VAL A 293 -2.13 14.38 -7.47
CA VAL A 293 -3.43 14.38 -8.12
C VAL A 293 -4.07 15.76 -7.97
N LYS A 294 -4.19 16.48 -9.09
CA LYS A 294 -4.89 17.77 -9.16
C LYS A 294 -6.40 17.56 -9.33
N ASP A 295 -7.21 18.37 -8.65
CA ASP A 295 -8.68 18.23 -8.62
C ASP A 295 -9.10 16.79 -8.25
N PRO A 296 -8.71 16.32 -7.05
CA PRO A 296 -8.91 14.92 -6.66
C PRO A 296 -10.40 14.57 -6.49
N TYR A 297 -11.29 15.55 -6.29
CA TYR A 297 -12.73 15.28 -6.31
C TYR A 297 -13.15 14.70 -7.67
N LYS A 298 -12.69 15.30 -8.77
CA LYS A 298 -12.96 14.79 -10.11
C LYS A 298 -12.12 13.54 -10.42
N ALA A 299 -10.83 13.57 -10.14
CA ALA A 299 -9.87 12.55 -10.58
C ALA A 299 -9.90 11.26 -9.76
N VAL A 300 -10.34 11.32 -8.49
CA VAL A 300 -10.43 10.16 -7.58
C VAL A 300 -11.87 9.91 -7.18
N PHE A 301 -12.54 10.86 -6.51
CA PHE A 301 -13.86 10.60 -5.90
C PHE A 301 -14.93 10.25 -6.94
N ARG A 302 -14.93 10.94 -8.09
CA ARG A 302 -15.87 10.68 -9.19
C ARG A 302 -15.38 9.61 -10.18
N ASN A 303 -14.10 9.27 -10.18
CA ASN A 303 -13.51 8.32 -11.14
C ASN A 303 -13.62 6.87 -10.64
N ARG A 304 -14.81 6.29 -10.79
CA ARG A 304 -15.07 4.89 -10.39
C ARG A 304 -14.42 3.83 -11.28
N ASN A 305 -13.86 4.23 -12.43
CA ASN A 305 -13.18 3.31 -13.34
C ASN A 305 -11.76 2.96 -12.86
N GLU A 306 -11.11 3.91 -12.17
CA GLU A 306 -9.75 3.74 -11.65
C GLU A 306 -9.71 3.57 -10.13
N TRP A 307 -10.72 4.05 -9.41
CA TRP A 307 -10.75 4.03 -7.95
C TRP A 307 -12.00 3.34 -7.39
N THR A 308 -11.77 2.39 -6.49
CA THR A 308 -12.81 1.75 -5.67
C THR A 308 -12.96 2.51 -4.36
N CYS A 309 -14.19 2.72 -3.89
CA CYS A 309 -14.50 3.41 -2.64
C CYS A 309 -15.40 2.55 -1.76
N SER A 310 -15.08 2.47 -0.48
CA SER A 310 -15.88 1.86 0.57
C SER A 310 -16.13 2.87 1.69
N TYR A 311 -17.29 2.78 2.34
CA TYR A 311 -17.65 3.63 3.47
C TYR A 311 -17.42 2.86 4.77
N GLU A 312 -16.67 3.45 5.70
CA GLU A 312 -16.31 2.79 6.97
C GLU A 312 -17.15 3.31 8.15
N THR A 313 -17.52 4.59 8.15
CA THR A 313 -18.26 5.22 9.24
C THR A 313 -19.60 5.76 8.75
N LEU A 314 -20.68 5.35 9.41
CA LEU A 314 -22.04 5.87 9.20
C LEU A 314 -22.52 6.51 10.50
N SER A 315 -23.09 7.71 10.39
CA SER A 315 -23.66 8.43 11.53
C SER A 315 -25.17 8.56 11.33
N PHE A 316 -25.93 8.29 12.39
CA PHE A 316 -27.38 8.38 12.41
C PHE A 316 -27.81 9.32 13.54
N SER A 317 -28.79 10.16 13.29
CA SER A 317 -29.46 10.97 14.30
C SER A 317 -30.98 10.78 14.20
N GLN A 318 -31.66 10.83 15.34
CA GLN A 318 -33.12 10.79 15.39
C GLN A 318 -33.64 12.22 15.15
N SER A 319 -34.52 12.40 14.16
CA SER A 319 -35.23 13.66 13.97
C SER A 319 -36.20 13.87 15.14
N GLU A 320 -36.10 15.02 15.82
CA GLU A 320 -37.14 15.44 16.75
C GLU A 320 -38.45 15.63 15.97
N ALA A 321 -39.53 15.02 16.45
CA ALA A 321 -40.86 15.33 15.93
C ALA A 321 -41.09 16.83 16.09
N PRO A 322 -41.62 17.53 15.06
CA PRO A 322 -41.95 18.94 15.19
C PRO A 322 -42.89 19.12 16.39
N LYS A 323 -42.47 19.93 17.36
CA LYS A 323 -43.28 20.30 18.54
C LYS A 323 -44.50 21.12 18.15
#